data_AF-A0A1H7KRZ5-F1
#
_entry.id   AF-A0A1H7KRZ5-F1
#
_cell.length_a   1.000
_cell.length_b   1.000
_cell.length_c   1.000
_cell.angle_alpha   90.00
_cell.angle_beta   90.00
_cell.angle_gamma   90.00
#
_symmetry.space_group_name_H-M   'P 1'
#
loop_
_entity.id
_entity.type
_entity.pdbx_description
1 polymer ?
#
loop_
_entity_poly.entity_id
_entity_poly.type
_entity_poly.pdbx_seq_one_letter_code
_entity_poly.pdbx_strand_id
1 'polypeptide(L)'
;MNMFSEINIKALVFGAAIAAACILIGYQYWDWLYPFSAIGLIYAGYGQSNIKIGTAMGALASTPVAILTLQGYLGTFKEGFFTTENGILAVTLTVIAVGAFIGFVGAWAKRDRIKALEQYNQKQKIGKNKNKKQK
;
A
#
# COMPACT_ATOMS: atom_id res chain seq x y z
N MET A 1 -24.93 2.62 5.69
CA MET A 1 -24.01 2.51 4.52
C MET A 1 -22.90 1.56 4.93
N ASN A 2 -22.85 0.35 4.37
CA ASN A 2 -21.95 -0.70 4.86
C ASN A 2 -20.51 -0.43 4.42
N MET A 3 -19.67 0.01 5.37
CA MET A 3 -18.26 0.33 5.15
C MET A 3 -17.47 -0.83 4.50
N PHE A 4 -17.89 -2.08 4.73
CA PHE A 4 -17.31 -3.29 4.13
C PHE A 4 -17.57 -3.44 2.63
N SER A 5 -18.65 -2.87 2.09
CA SER A 5 -18.97 -2.91 0.65
C SER A 5 -18.01 -2.06 -0.19
N GLU A 6 -17.32 -1.10 0.42
CA GLU A 6 -16.41 -0.19 -0.26
C GLU A 6 -14.96 -0.70 -0.26
N ILE A 7 -14.68 -1.76 0.48
CA ILE A 7 -13.33 -2.31 0.65
C ILE A 7 -13.04 -3.27 -0.50
N ASN A 8 -11.99 -2.96 -1.25
CA ASN A 8 -11.46 -3.87 -2.26
C ASN A 8 -10.53 -4.89 -1.60
N ILE A 9 -11.10 -6.03 -1.20
CA ILE A 9 -10.38 -7.15 -0.56
C ILE A 9 -9.30 -7.71 -1.49
N LYS A 10 -9.53 -7.75 -2.81
CA LYS A 10 -8.54 -8.26 -3.75
C LYS A 10 -7.26 -7.42 -3.70
N ALA A 11 -7.40 -6.09 -3.71
CA ALA A 11 -6.25 -5.21 -3.60
C ALA A 11 -5.49 -5.38 -2.29
N LEU A 12 -6.21 -5.60 -1.18
CA LEU A 12 -5.60 -5.90 0.12
C LEU A 12 -4.79 -7.19 0.07
N VAL A 13 -5.40 -8.29 -0.38
CA VAL A 13 -4.75 -9.62 -0.40
C VAL A 13 -3.54 -9.63 -1.32
N PHE A 14 -3.67 -9.10 -2.54
CA PHE A 14 -2.56 -9.02 -3.49
C PHE A 14 -1.45 -8.08 -2.99
N GLY A 15 -1.81 -6.92 -2.43
CA GLY A 15 -0.82 -5.99 -1.89
C GLY A 15 -0.03 -6.58 -0.73
N ALA A 16 -0.72 -7.24 0.21
CA ALA A 16 -0.10 -7.95 1.32
C ALA A 16 0.79 -9.11 0.86
N ALA A 17 0.34 -9.89 -0.13
CA ALA A 17 1.10 -11.00 -0.70
C ALA A 17 2.37 -10.52 -1.42
N ILE A 18 2.29 -9.43 -2.20
CA ILE A 18 3.46 -8.83 -2.86
C ILE A 18 4.46 -8.33 -1.81
N ALA A 19 3.98 -7.63 -0.77
CA ALA A 19 4.84 -7.14 0.30
C ALA A 19 5.59 -8.30 1.00
N ALA A 20 4.87 -9.36 1.36
CA ALA A 20 5.45 -10.55 1.97
C ALA A 20 6.42 -11.29 1.03
N ALA A 21 6.06 -11.47 -0.23
CA ALA A 21 6.90 -12.14 -1.23
C ALA A 21 8.23 -11.39 -1.44
N CYS A 22 8.21 -10.05 -1.54
CA CYS A 22 9.42 -9.26 -1.64
C CYS A 22 10.35 -9.45 -0.44
N ILE A 23 9.80 -9.57 0.77
CA ILE A 23 10.59 -9.81 1.98
C ILE A 23 11.18 -11.22 1.99
N LEU A 24 10.39 -12.24 1.66
CA LEU A 24 10.85 -13.64 1.63
C LEU A 24 11.93 -13.86 0.57
N ILE A 25 11.74 -13.31 -0.64
CA ILE A 25 12.74 -13.38 -1.70
C ILE A 25 13.97 -12.55 -1.32
N GLY A 26 13.77 -11.39 -0.69
CA GLY A 26 14.85 -10.54 -0.19
C GLY A 26 15.77 -11.31 0.76
N TYR A 27 15.18 -11.94 1.77
CA TYR A 27 15.88 -12.76 2.76
C TYR A 27 16.64 -13.94 2.15
N GLN A 28 16.06 -14.62 1.16
CA GLN A 28 16.64 -15.84 0.61
C GLN A 28 17.73 -15.57 -0.45
N TYR A 29 17.62 -14.46 -1.19
CA TYR A 29 18.44 -14.24 -2.38
C TYR A 29 19.11 -12.86 -2.42
N TRP A 30 18.38 -11.79 -2.12
CA TRP A 30 18.90 -10.43 -2.36
C TRP A 30 18.26 -9.35 -1.49
N ASP A 31 18.97 -8.88 -0.47
CA ASP A 31 18.49 -7.86 0.48
C ASP A 31 17.98 -6.57 -0.18
N TRP A 32 18.47 -6.26 -1.38
CA TRP A 32 18.01 -5.11 -2.17
C TRP A 32 16.51 -5.17 -2.51
N LEU A 33 15.86 -6.32 -2.35
CA LEU A 33 14.43 -6.49 -2.58
C LEU A 33 13.55 -5.96 -1.44
N TYR A 34 14.09 -5.77 -0.23
CA TYR A 34 13.29 -5.33 0.93
C TYR A 34 12.53 -4.00 0.71
N PRO A 35 13.13 -2.94 0.13
CA PRO A 35 12.43 -1.70 -0.16
C PRO A 35 11.26 -1.86 -1.14
N PHE A 36 11.31 -2.85 -2.04
CA PHE A 36 10.25 -3.12 -3.02
C PHE A 36 8.98 -3.68 -2.38
N SER A 37 9.05 -4.16 -1.13
CA SER A 37 7.86 -4.56 -0.37
C SER A 37 6.84 -3.42 -0.22
N ALA A 38 7.31 -2.16 -0.25
CA ALA A 38 6.45 -0.98 -0.22
C ALA A 38 5.48 -0.92 -1.41
N ILE A 39 5.84 -1.49 -2.57
CA ILE A 39 4.96 -1.54 -3.75
C ILE A 39 3.68 -2.31 -3.44
N GLY A 40 3.78 -3.40 -2.68
CA GLY A 40 2.63 -4.17 -2.23
C GLY A 40 1.68 -3.32 -1.37
N LEU A 41 2.23 -2.54 -0.44
CA LEU A 41 1.46 -1.65 0.44
C LEU A 41 0.83 -0.48 -0.35
N ILE A 42 1.54 0.09 -1.32
CA ILE A 42 1.00 1.10 -2.24
C ILE A 42 -0.18 0.52 -3.01
N TYR A 43 -0.06 -0.71 -3.52
CA TYR A 43 -1.13 -1.37 -4.26
C TYR A 43 -2.37 -1.63 -3.40
N ALA A 44 -2.18 -2.07 -2.15
CA ALA A 44 -3.27 -2.28 -1.19
C ALA A 44 -4.08 -1.00 -0.96
N GLY A 45 -3.39 0.15 -0.82
CA GLY A 45 -4.01 1.46 -0.68
C GLY A 45 -4.63 2.00 -1.97
N TYR A 46 -3.92 1.87 -3.09
CA TYR A 46 -4.36 2.34 -4.42
C TYR A 46 -5.65 1.64 -4.88
N GLY A 47 -5.87 0.38 -4.52
CA GLY A 47 -7.11 -0.32 -4.89
C GLY A 47 -8.39 0.23 -4.27
N GLN A 48 -8.30 1.07 -3.23
CA GLN A 48 -9.45 1.47 -2.41
C GLN A 48 -10.21 2.69 -2.97
N SER A 49 -11.47 2.84 -2.60
CA SER A 49 -12.34 3.95 -3.02
C SER A 49 -11.96 5.28 -2.38
N ASN A 50 -11.60 5.24 -1.09
CA ASN A 50 -11.42 6.41 -0.25
C ASN A 50 -10.02 6.43 0.39
N ILE A 51 -9.48 7.62 0.64
CA ILE A 51 -8.17 7.79 1.29
C ILE A 51 -8.15 7.15 2.68
N LYS A 52 -9.19 7.36 3.49
CA LYS A 52 -9.29 6.77 4.84
C LYS A 52 -9.24 5.23 4.80
N ILE A 53 -9.95 4.63 3.84
CA ILE A 53 -9.97 3.18 3.63
C ILE A 53 -8.60 2.72 3.13
N GLY A 54 -7.99 3.46 2.19
CA GLY A 54 -6.63 3.19 1.71
C GLY A 54 -5.58 3.16 2.81
N THR A 55 -5.62 4.13 3.74
CA THR A 55 -4.77 4.17 4.93
C THR A 55 -4.98 2.93 5.81
N ALA A 56 -6.24 2.61 6.15
CA ALA A 56 -6.55 1.44 6.97
C ALA A 56 -6.15 0.12 6.30
N MET A 57 -6.34 0.01 4.98
CA MET A 57 -5.93 -1.18 4.23
C MET A 57 -4.42 -1.30 4.10
N GLY A 58 -3.68 -0.19 3.99
CA GLY A 58 -2.22 -0.21 4.08
C GLY A 58 -1.71 -0.71 5.43
N ALA A 59 -2.35 -0.27 6.51
CA ALA A 59 -2.06 -0.76 7.85
C ALA A 59 -2.28 -2.28 7.95
N LEU A 60 -3.44 -2.78 7.51
CA LEU A 60 -3.75 -4.21 7.50
C LEU A 60 -2.83 -5.02 6.57
N ALA A 61 -2.46 -4.47 5.41
CA ALA A 61 -1.55 -5.12 4.47
C ALA A 61 -0.12 -5.25 5.00
N SER A 62 0.24 -4.44 6.02
CA SER A 62 1.54 -4.52 6.68
C SER A 62 1.59 -5.58 7.79
N THR A 63 0.47 -6.21 8.15
CA THR A 63 0.45 -7.28 9.15
C THR A 63 1.39 -8.44 8.81
N PRO A 64 1.42 -8.97 7.56
CA PRO A 64 2.41 -9.99 7.19
C PRO A 64 3.85 -9.48 7.29
N VAL A 65 4.10 -8.19 7.01
CA VAL A 65 5.42 -7.57 7.16
C VAL A 65 5.84 -7.58 8.63
N ALA A 66 4.94 -7.23 9.55
CA ALA A 66 5.21 -7.28 10.98
C ALA A 66 5.53 -8.70 11.44
N ILE A 67 4.73 -9.69 11.01
CA ILE A 67 4.96 -11.10 11.34
C ILE A 67 6.33 -11.57 10.84
N LEU A 68 6.67 -11.29 9.57
CA LEU A 68 7.95 -11.66 8.98
C LEU A 68 9.12 -10.97 9.68
N THR A 69 8.94 -9.72 10.11
CA THR A 69 9.95 -8.98 10.89
C THR A 69 10.21 -9.68 12.23
N LEU A 70 9.15 -10.06 12.95
CA LEU A 70 9.27 -10.74 14.24
C LEU A 70 9.83 -12.16 14.12
N GLN A 71 9.62 -12.81 12.98
CA GLN A 71 10.24 -14.11 12.66
C GLN A 71 11.72 -14.01 12.25
N GLY A 72 12.27 -12.80 12.13
CA GLY A 72 13.68 -12.57 11.84
C GLY A 72 14.04 -12.52 10.34
N TYR A 73 13.05 -12.53 9.44
CA TYR A 73 13.29 -12.43 7.98
C TYR A 73 13.82 -11.07 7.52
N LEU A 74 13.84 -10.08 8.42
CA LEU A 74 14.40 -8.74 8.21
C LEU A 74 15.57 -8.44 9.16
N GLY A 75 16.11 -9.48 9.79
CA GLY A 75 17.15 -9.40 10.83
C GLY A 75 16.67 -9.94 12.17
N THR A 76 17.57 -10.63 12.89
CA THR A 76 17.26 -11.20 14.21
C THR A 76 17.57 -10.20 15.32
N PHE A 77 16.59 -9.94 16.19
CA PHE A 77 16.82 -9.24 17.45
C PHE A 77 17.47 -10.22 18.42
N LYS A 78 18.80 -10.15 18.55
CA LYS A 78 19.55 -11.10 19.40
C LYS A 78 19.49 -10.73 20.88
N GLU A 79 19.59 -9.44 21.22
CA GLU A 79 19.52 -8.94 22.60
C GLU A 79 19.03 -7.49 22.63
N GLY A 80 18.44 -7.06 23.75
CA GLY A 80 18.11 -5.66 24.03
C GLY A 80 16.62 -5.31 24.06
N PHE A 81 16.30 -4.03 23.95
CA PHE A 81 14.92 -3.52 24.07
C PHE A 81 13.93 -4.24 23.14
N PHE A 82 14.36 -4.60 21.93
CA PHE A 82 13.52 -5.22 20.90
C PHE A 82 13.14 -6.68 21.16
N THR A 83 13.76 -7.35 22.14
CA THR A 83 13.36 -8.70 22.59
C THR A 83 12.37 -8.66 23.75
N THR A 84 12.07 -7.47 24.30
CA THR A 84 11.05 -7.29 25.34
C THR A 84 9.65 -7.18 24.73
N GLU A 85 8.61 -7.44 25.53
CA GLU A 85 7.21 -7.29 25.11
C GLU A 85 6.92 -5.87 24.59
N ASN A 86 7.45 -4.85 25.28
CA ASN A 86 7.33 -3.45 24.87
C ASN A 86 8.06 -3.15 23.55
N GLY A 87 9.21 -3.78 23.31
CA GLY A 87 9.97 -3.66 22.07
C GLY A 87 9.25 -4.29 20.88
N ILE A 88 8.71 -5.49 21.05
CA ILE A 88 7.90 -6.20 20.03
C ILE A 88 6.66 -5.36 19.67
N LEU A 89 5.99 -4.79 20.68
CA LEU A 89 4.85 -3.91 20.48
C LEU A 89 5.26 -2.64 19.72
N ALA A 90 6.38 -2.01 20.10
CA ALA A 90 6.90 -0.82 19.44
C ALA A 90 7.24 -1.07 17.96
N VAL A 91 7.89 -2.20 17.65
CA VAL A 91 8.20 -2.60 16.26
C VAL A 91 6.92 -2.82 15.47
N THR A 92 5.97 -3.56 16.03
CA THR A 92 4.70 -3.86 15.38
C THR A 92 3.92 -2.58 15.08
N LEU A 93 3.81 -1.67 16.06
CA LEU A 93 3.16 -0.37 15.87
C LEU A 93 3.87 0.47 14.81
N THR A 94 5.21 0.45 14.78
CA THR A 94 5.99 1.17 13.78
C THR A 94 5.71 0.62 12.37
N VAL A 95 5.73 -0.70 12.20
CA VAL A 95 5.41 -1.35 10.92
C VAL A 95 3.98 -1.01 10.46
N ILE A 96 3.01 -1.05 11.38
CA ILE A 96 1.61 -0.69 11.10
C ILE A 96 1.49 0.79 10.71
N ALA A 97 2.16 1.69 11.43
CA ALA A 97 2.15 3.12 11.14
C ALA A 97 2.77 3.44 9.78
N VAL A 98 3.91 2.82 9.45
CA VAL A 98 4.55 2.94 8.14
C VAL A 98 3.66 2.34 7.04
N GLY A 99 3.04 1.19 7.28
CA GLY A 99 2.07 0.57 6.37
C GLY A 99 0.86 1.46 6.09
N ALA A 100 0.32 2.10 7.13
CA ALA A 100 -0.76 3.06 7.01
C ALA A 100 -0.37 4.27 6.16
N PHE A 101 0.83 4.80 6.37
CA PHE A 101 1.37 5.92 5.60
C PHE A 101 1.56 5.56 4.12
N ILE A 102 2.14 4.40 3.82
CA ILE A 102 2.34 3.96 2.44
C ILE A 102 0.99 3.69 1.74
N GLY A 103 0.02 3.08 2.44
CA GLY A 103 -1.33 2.90 1.93
C GLY A 103 -2.06 4.22 1.68
N PHE A 104 -1.84 5.23 2.52
CA PHE A 104 -2.31 6.60 2.30
C PHE A 104 -1.74 7.17 1.00
N VAL A 105 -0.43 7.06 0.79
CA VAL A 105 0.24 7.54 -0.44
C VAL A 105 -0.34 6.85 -1.69
N GLY A 106 -0.57 5.54 -1.63
CA GLY A 106 -1.20 4.79 -2.72
C GLY A 106 -2.62 5.29 -3.05
N ALA A 107 -3.44 5.52 -2.03
CA ALA A 107 -4.79 6.05 -2.22
C ALA A 107 -4.80 7.51 -2.71
N TRP A 108 -3.86 8.32 -2.25
CA TRP A 108 -3.68 9.69 -2.71
C TRP A 108 -3.30 9.75 -4.19
N ALA A 109 -2.37 8.90 -4.63
CA ALA A 109 -1.97 8.78 -6.03
C ALA A 109 -3.14 8.39 -6.95
N LYS A 110 -4.03 7.48 -6.50
CA LYS A 110 -5.25 7.15 -7.25
C LYS A 110 -6.15 8.37 -7.43
N ARG A 111 -6.37 9.13 -6.37
CA ARG A 111 -7.24 10.32 -6.40
C ARG A 111 -6.74 11.34 -7.43
N ASP A 112 -5.43 11.58 -7.46
CA ASP A 112 -4.84 12.54 -8.38
C ASP A 112 -4.88 12.02 -9.83
N ARG A 113 -4.68 10.72 -10.04
CA ARG A 113 -4.86 10.09 -11.36
C ARG A 113 -6.29 10.23 -11.89
N ILE A 114 -7.31 10.02 -11.04
CA ILE A 114 -8.72 10.15 -11.45
C ILE A 114 -8.99 11.60 -11.90
N LYS A 115 -8.54 12.59 -11.12
CA LYS A 115 -8.67 14.01 -11.47
C LYS A 115 -7.98 14.35 -12.80
N ALA A 116 -6.77 13.85 -13.02
CA ALA A 116 -6.05 14.04 -14.27
C ALA A 116 -6.78 13.40 -15.48
N LEU A 117 -7.37 12.22 -15.28
CA LEU A 117 -8.12 11.52 -16.32
C LEU A 117 -9.41 12.26 -16.70
N GLU A 118 -10.12 12.82 -15.71
CA GLU A 118 -11.31 13.65 -15.93
C GLU A 118 -10.97 14.91 -16.72
N GLN A 119 -9.90 15.62 -16.36
CA GLN A 119 -9.43 16.79 -17.08
C GLN A 119 -9.02 16.47 -18.53
N TYR A 120 -8.37 15.33 -18.76
CA TYR A 120 -8.03 14.86 -20.10
C TYR A 120 -9.29 14.56 -20.93
N ASN A 121 -10.26 13.86 -20.36
CA ASN A 121 -11.52 13.53 -21.04
C ASN A 121 -12.34 14.78 -21.38
N GLN A 122 -12.36 15.79 -20.51
CA GLN A 122 -13.00 17.08 -20.78
C GLN A 122 -12.32 17.81 -21.95
N LYS A 123 -10.98 17.88 -21.95
CA LYS A 123 -10.21 18.50 -23.05
C LYS A 123 -10.42 17.77 -24.38
N GLN A 124 -10.48 16.44 -24.38
CA GLN A 124 -10.79 15.66 -25.59
C GLN A 124 -12.21 15.90 -26.11
N LYS A 125 -13.22 15.96 -25.23
CA LYS A 125 -14.62 16.25 -25.62
C LYS A 125 -14.74 17.65 -26.24
N ILE A 126 -14.01 18.64 -25.71
CA ILE A 126 -13.95 20.00 -26.27
C ILE A 126 -13.27 20.00 -27.66
N GLY A 127 -12.17 19.28 -27.83
CA GLY A 127 -11.49 19.14 -29.13
C GLY A 127 -12.34 18.45 -30.20
N LYS A 128 -13.06 17.38 -29.84
CA LYS A 128 -13.99 16.69 -30.76
C LYS A 128 -15.19 17.57 -31.16
N ASN A 129 -15.72 18.40 -30.25
CA ASN A 129 -16.80 19.34 -30.58
C ASN A 129 -16.35 20.51 -31.46
N LYS A 130 -15.08 20.96 -31.37
CA LYS A 130 -14.53 21.96 -32.30
C LYS A 130 -14.42 21.42 -33.74
N ASN A 131 -13.94 20.19 -33.91
CA ASN A 131 -13.85 19.57 -35.25
C ASN A 131 -15.21 19.27 -35.87
N LYS A 132 -16.26 19.09 -35.07
CA LYS A 132 -17.65 18.91 -35.55
C LYS A 132 -18.32 20.22 -36.00
N LYS A 133 -17.84 21.38 -35.54
CA LYS A 133 -18.35 22.70 -35.94
C LYS A 133 -17.63 23.29 -37.16
N GLN A 134 -16.53 22.67 -37.61
CA GLN A 134 -15.75 23.08 -38.77
C GLN A 134 -16.02 22.22 -40.02
N LYS A 135 -16.94 21.26 -39.94
CA LYS A 135 -17.54 20.55 -41.08
C LYS A 135 -18.97 21.01 -41.24
#